data_AF-A0A850GCC9-F1
#
_entry.id   AF-A0A850GCC9-F1
#
_cell.length_a   1.000
_cell.length_b   1.000
_cell.length_c   1.000
_cell.angle_alpha   90.00
_cell.angle_beta   90.00
_cell.angle_gamma   90.00
#
_symmetry.space_group_name_H-M   'P 1'
#
loop_
_entity.id
_entity.type
_entity.pdbx_description
1 polymer ?
#
loop_
_entity_poly.entity_id
_entity_poly.type
_entity_poly.pdbx_seq_one_letter_code
_entity_poly.pdbx_strand_id
1 'polypeptide(L)'
;MRTPKSPTGSLSLHLIPPLLCSSLACSPSQANEDDTSDTSDTSDTSDTSDTSTTNEDELGSEDDGSSESDSTSDSSADDPSDSSTDTDSESESESSDTGDTDDSLFTIRYTNTTSDTLTVWLEGSQPPCSAAQALACDTRPGGDPWLPADYADHWAQLEADGVFEASGTRFMLYEGNEALTQLPVSNHTDLQPGQTLRITPPIVDDLPQWYWAGDGQAVTAGVKAWVTKAGVEMPASEQTLLYEYNLTGAELWWDLSAVDGLNANATMAYAGPGCGDADCSCDAPMPRVCMTKVEPYDSSEGGNDGCPYIINYSGADTCPNPKFYAEIDEQADKPAWVVPSAAFTTDAVSSDYADVWLAAGSPSGAQMASAPSGDATVKPAYHIWWSTNPVAQGWLDYLQNNDAGSCNAYGWAYDEKKWAPGDSFDEYGNPPNNTGVTANVRCDFSPNTYLDIELLTVM
;
A
#
# COMPACT_ATOMS: atom_id res chain seq x y z
N MET A 1 -52.28 32.30 -20.74
CA MET A 1 -52.01 33.70 -21.11
C MET A 1 -51.64 34.48 -19.86
N ARG A 2 -50.55 35.26 -19.94
CA ARG A 2 -50.02 36.27 -18.98
C ARG A 2 -49.23 35.77 -17.76
N THR A 3 -47.91 35.71 -17.95
CA THR A 3 -46.88 36.27 -17.03
C THR A 3 -46.93 37.82 -17.08
N PRO A 4 -46.10 38.62 -16.34
CA PRO A 4 -45.05 38.32 -15.35
C PRO A 4 -45.05 39.23 -14.07
N LYS A 5 -44.18 38.93 -13.09
CA LYS A 5 -43.22 39.90 -12.49
C LYS A 5 -42.25 39.24 -11.48
N SER A 6 -40.95 39.44 -11.70
CA SER A 6 -39.83 39.17 -10.78
C SER A 6 -39.82 40.10 -9.56
N PRO A 7 -39.01 39.77 -8.55
CA PRO A 7 -38.02 40.74 -8.10
C PRO A 7 -36.60 40.16 -7.90
N THR A 8 -35.67 41.08 -8.04
CA THR A 8 -34.21 41.06 -7.93
C THR A 8 -33.70 41.09 -6.48
N GLY A 9 -32.58 40.43 -6.19
CA GLY A 9 -31.67 40.67 -5.05
C GLY A 9 -30.30 40.05 -5.39
N SER A 10 -29.30 40.84 -5.78
CA SER A 10 -28.29 41.56 -4.97
C SER A 10 -27.10 40.67 -4.57
N LEU A 11 -26.10 40.65 -5.45
CA LEU A 11 -24.73 40.17 -5.21
C LEU A 11 -23.94 41.27 -4.49
N SER A 12 -23.27 40.92 -3.39
CA SER A 12 -22.21 41.74 -2.77
C SER A 12 -20.84 41.17 -3.13
N LEU A 13 -20.14 41.87 -4.02
CA LEU A 13 -18.72 41.64 -4.33
C LEU A 13 -17.87 42.41 -3.31
N HIS A 14 -17.01 41.73 -2.55
CA HIS A 14 -15.97 42.39 -1.77
C HIS A 14 -14.71 42.55 -2.63
N LEU A 15 -14.32 43.82 -2.82
CA LEU A 15 -13.08 44.27 -3.44
C LEU A 15 -11.97 44.34 -2.38
N ILE A 16 -10.81 43.75 -2.65
CA ILE A 16 -9.54 44.00 -1.94
C ILE A 16 -8.46 44.30 -3.02
N PRO A 17 -7.55 45.28 -2.79
CA PRO A 17 -6.90 46.06 -3.85
C PRO A 17 -5.58 45.47 -4.39
N PRO A 18 -5.03 46.01 -5.50
CA PRO A 18 -3.83 45.48 -6.15
C PRO A 18 -2.56 46.02 -5.49
N LEU A 19 -1.57 45.14 -5.30
CA LEU A 19 -0.20 45.51 -4.96
C LEU A 19 0.63 45.69 -6.25
N LEU A 20 1.27 46.85 -6.32
CA LEU A 20 2.13 47.31 -7.41
C LEU A 20 3.54 46.69 -7.34
N CYS A 21 4.10 46.55 -8.55
CA CYS A 21 5.45 46.13 -8.90
C CYS A 21 6.59 46.79 -8.13
N SER A 22 7.72 46.08 -8.05
CA SER A 22 9.05 46.67 -8.19
C SER A 22 9.97 45.73 -8.98
N SER A 23 10.54 46.31 -10.03
CA SER A 23 11.40 45.75 -11.07
C SER A 23 12.89 45.76 -10.70
N LEU A 24 13.66 44.81 -11.22
CA LEU A 24 15.07 44.91 -11.68
C LEU A 24 15.43 43.55 -12.33
N ALA A 25 15.28 43.37 -13.65
CA ALA A 25 16.24 43.69 -14.71
C ALA A 25 17.58 42.91 -14.64
N CYS A 26 17.69 41.84 -15.44
CA CYS A 26 18.90 41.51 -16.20
C CYS A 26 18.49 40.81 -17.53
N SER A 27 19.00 41.35 -18.63
CA SER A 27 18.71 40.97 -20.02
C SER A 27 19.51 39.73 -20.47
N PRO A 28 19.10 39.08 -21.58
CA PRO A 28 19.71 37.86 -22.11
C PRO A 28 20.83 38.15 -23.12
N SER A 29 21.79 37.24 -23.25
CA SER A 29 22.71 37.19 -24.40
C SER A 29 22.41 35.97 -25.27
N GLN A 30 22.26 36.24 -26.57
CA GLN A 30 22.04 35.29 -27.65
C GLN A 30 23.32 34.53 -28.06
N ALA A 31 23.05 33.45 -28.80
CA ALA A 31 23.79 32.90 -29.95
C ALA A 31 24.97 31.95 -29.67
N ASN A 32 24.85 30.70 -30.13
CA ASN A 32 25.37 30.35 -31.46
C ASN A 32 24.82 29.03 -32.00
N GLU A 33 24.73 29.00 -33.33
CA GLU A 33 24.37 27.91 -34.23
C GLU A 33 25.51 26.88 -34.41
N ASP A 34 25.19 25.88 -35.25
CA ASP A 34 26.04 24.91 -35.96
C ASP A 34 26.35 23.58 -35.26
N ASP A 35 26.46 22.43 -35.94
CA ASP A 35 26.11 21.91 -37.28
C ASP A 35 26.73 20.49 -37.30
N THR A 36 26.18 19.55 -38.10
CA THR A 36 26.81 18.29 -38.58
C THR A 36 27.23 17.22 -37.55
N SER A 37 27.33 15.92 -37.81
CA SER A 37 27.03 15.00 -38.93
C SER A 37 27.35 13.58 -38.44
N ASP A 38 26.52 12.61 -38.83
CA ASP A 38 26.86 11.35 -39.51
C ASP A 38 28.28 10.75 -39.38
N THR A 39 28.37 9.47 -38.97
CA THR A 39 29.28 8.37 -39.42
C THR A 39 29.10 7.17 -38.48
N SER A 40 28.50 6.04 -38.89
CA SER A 40 29.02 4.90 -39.68
C SER A 40 29.77 3.83 -38.86
N ASP A 41 29.23 2.60 -38.95
CA ASP A 41 29.89 1.29 -39.12
C ASP A 41 31.24 0.98 -38.42
N THR A 42 31.29 -0.19 -37.77
CA THR A 42 32.22 -1.33 -37.98
C THR A 42 32.12 -2.29 -36.78
N SER A 43 31.59 -3.51 -36.94
CA SER A 43 32.23 -4.75 -37.43
C SER A 43 32.99 -5.56 -36.35
N ASP A 44 32.50 -6.79 -36.19
CA ASP A 44 33.25 -8.06 -36.22
C ASP A 44 34.17 -8.53 -35.07
N THR A 45 33.83 -9.77 -34.65
CA THR A 45 34.72 -10.91 -34.31
C THR A 45 35.48 -10.81 -32.98
N SER A 46 35.54 -11.83 -32.12
CA SER A 46 35.95 -13.23 -32.37
C SER A 46 36.03 -14.00 -31.03
N ASP A 47 35.78 -15.31 -31.12
CA ASP A 47 36.41 -16.44 -30.41
C ASP A 47 36.97 -16.30 -28.98
N THR A 48 36.52 -17.20 -28.11
CA THR A 48 37.31 -18.21 -27.34
C THR A 48 36.28 -18.97 -26.47
N SER A 49 36.38 -20.23 -26.06
CA SER A 49 37.22 -21.40 -26.35
C SER A 49 36.65 -22.53 -25.46
N ASP A 50 36.84 -23.78 -25.89
CA ASP A 50 36.62 -25.03 -25.16
C ASP A 50 36.83 -25.02 -23.63
N THR A 51 36.04 -25.79 -22.88
CA THR A 51 36.49 -27.08 -22.31
C THR A 51 35.42 -27.81 -21.48
N SER A 52 35.36 -29.12 -21.70
CA SER A 52 34.72 -30.17 -20.92
C SER A 52 35.32 -30.34 -19.52
N THR A 53 34.55 -30.77 -18.51
CA THR A 53 34.67 -32.09 -17.84
C THR A 53 33.71 -32.28 -16.65
N THR A 54 33.44 -33.56 -16.42
CA THR A 54 32.57 -34.27 -15.47
C THR A 54 33.00 -34.24 -13.99
N ASN A 55 32.04 -34.49 -13.09
CA ASN A 55 32.04 -35.42 -11.91
C ASN A 55 30.84 -35.02 -11.02
N GLU A 56 29.78 -35.80 -10.83
CA GLU A 56 29.63 -37.05 -10.04
C GLU A 56 30.17 -37.00 -8.59
N ASP A 57 29.20 -37.18 -7.68
CA ASP A 57 29.24 -37.69 -6.31
C ASP A 57 30.06 -36.98 -5.22
N GLU A 58 29.41 -36.58 -4.12
CA GLU A 58 29.40 -37.39 -2.90
C GLU A 58 28.51 -36.82 -1.79
N LEU A 59 27.90 -37.76 -1.06
CA LEU A 59 27.15 -37.63 0.17
C LEU A 59 28.10 -37.46 1.38
N GLY A 60 27.67 -36.69 2.38
CA GLY A 60 28.15 -36.77 3.77
C GLY A 60 27.34 -35.78 4.61
N SER A 61 26.37 -36.17 5.45
CA SER A 61 26.39 -37.02 6.66
C SER A 61 27.18 -36.42 7.83
N GLU A 62 26.40 -36.06 8.85
CA GLU A 62 26.66 -36.19 10.30
C GLU A 62 27.39 -35.07 11.08
N ASP A 63 26.63 -34.59 12.06
CA ASP A 63 26.92 -34.56 13.50
C ASP A 63 27.49 -33.33 14.22
N ASP A 64 26.69 -32.95 15.23
CA ASP A 64 26.99 -32.64 16.63
C ASP A 64 28.07 -31.62 17.01
N GLY A 65 27.65 -30.66 17.83
CA GLY A 65 28.55 -29.73 18.50
C GLY A 65 27.90 -28.87 19.57
N SER A 66 27.32 -29.49 20.59
CA SER A 66 27.00 -28.85 21.88
C SER A 66 28.27 -28.32 22.57
N SER A 67 28.23 -27.11 23.11
CA SER A 67 29.05 -26.75 24.27
C SER A 67 28.48 -25.55 25.05
N GLU A 68 28.18 -25.83 26.32
CA GLU A 68 27.88 -24.89 27.40
C GLU A 68 29.11 -24.07 27.82
N SER A 69 28.90 -22.84 28.31
CA SER A 69 29.62 -22.26 29.47
C SER A 69 28.93 -20.93 29.84
N ASP A 70 28.25 -20.77 30.98
CA ASP A 70 28.65 -20.68 32.39
C ASP A 70 29.23 -19.31 32.85
N SER A 71 28.39 -18.61 33.62
CA SER A 71 28.59 -17.81 34.85
C SER A 71 29.54 -16.59 34.97
N THR A 72 29.01 -15.51 35.56
CA THR A 72 29.53 -14.63 36.67
C THR A 72 28.48 -13.53 36.93
N SER A 73 27.74 -13.46 38.04
CA SER A 73 28.02 -13.11 39.45
C SER A 73 28.41 -11.64 39.73
N ASP A 74 27.45 -10.91 40.31
CA ASP A 74 27.53 -10.19 41.60
C ASP A 74 28.18 -8.79 41.67
N SER A 75 27.40 -7.77 42.09
CA SER A 75 27.68 -6.98 43.30
C SER A 75 26.66 -5.86 43.54
N SER A 76 26.26 -5.78 44.80
CA SER A 76 25.30 -4.87 45.44
C SER A 76 25.96 -3.55 45.87
N ALA A 77 25.16 -2.48 46.01
CA ALA A 77 25.43 -1.40 46.98
C ALA A 77 24.14 -0.65 47.35
N ASP A 78 23.79 -0.73 48.63
CA ASP A 78 22.84 0.10 49.38
C ASP A 78 23.32 1.55 49.52
N ASP A 79 22.38 2.52 49.57
CA ASP A 79 22.45 3.65 50.51
C ASP A 79 21.05 4.29 50.74
N PRO A 80 20.60 4.47 52.01
CA PRO A 80 19.31 5.09 52.34
C PRO A 80 19.43 6.46 53.06
N SER A 81 18.51 7.38 52.79
CA SER A 81 18.08 8.48 53.70
C SER A 81 16.93 9.26 53.04
N ASP A 82 15.69 9.30 53.55
CA ASP A 82 15.12 9.89 54.79
C ASP A 82 14.61 11.34 54.63
N SER A 83 13.44 11.59 55.25
CA SER A 83 12.66 12.84 55.39
C SER A 83 11.86 13.29 54.15
N SER A 84 10.62 13.79 54.23
CA SER A 84 9.75 14.17 55.36
C SER A 84 8.30 14.29 54.85
N THR A 85 7.37 14.14 55.79
CA THR A 85 5.97 14.56 55.81
C THR A 85 5.56 15.69 54.85
N ASP A 86 4.41 15.53 54.19
CA ASP A 86 3.26 16.41 54.43
C ASP A 86 1.95 15.76 53.94
N THR A 87 0.94 15.90 54.79
CA THR A 87 -0.41 15.40 54.64
C THR A 87 -1.25 16.57 54.17
N ASP A 88 -1.68 16.58 52.91
CA ASP A 88 -2.74 17.49 52.49
C ASP A 88 -3.83 16.72 51.74
N SER A 89 -5.02 16.92 52.28
CA SER A 89 -6.29 16.42 51.80
C SER A 89 -6.64 17.17 50.52
N GLU A 90 -6.61 16.48 49.38
CA GLU A 90 -7.28 16.94 48.18
C GLU A 90 -8.39 15.98 47.82
N SER A 91 -9.54 16.61 47.59
CA SER A 91 -10.83 16.07 47.21
C SER A 91 -10.73 14.94 46.20
N GLU A 92 -11.31 13.79 46.57
CA GLU A 92 -11.78 12.77 45.63
C GLU A 92 -12.85 13.40 44.73
N SER A 93 -12.41 14.05 43.65
CA SER A 93 -13.23 14.17 42.46
C SER A 93 -13.35 12.76 41.90
N GLU A 94 -14.51 12.15 42.07
CA GLU A 94 -14.96 10.99 41.31
C GLU A 94 -14.87 11.38 39.82
N SER A 95 -13.69 11.19 39.24
CA SER A 95 -13.50 11.00 37.82
C SER A 95 -14.38 9.81 37.50
N SER A 96 -15.50 10.08 36.82
CA SER A 96 -16.26 9.05 36.15
C SER A 96 -15.33 8.47 35.11
N ASP A 97 -14.60 7.45 35.54
CA ASP A 97 -13.94 6.44 34.73
C ASP A 97 -15.05 5.83 33.87
N THR A 98 -15.35 6.49 32.75
CA THR A 98 -16.16 5.95 31.68
C THR A 98 -15.29 4.86 31.08
N GLY A 99 -15.35 3.68 31.70
CA GLY A 99 -14.47 2.55 31.46
C GLY A 99 -14.34 2.23 29.98
N ASP A 100 -13.32 2.82 29.38
CA ASP A 100 -12.79 2.44 28.09
C ASP A 100 -11.60 1.51 28.38
N THR A 101 -11.92 0.33 28.92
CA THR A 101 -10.94 -0.76 29.09
C THR A 101 -10.41 -1.28 27.75
N ASP A 102 -10.89 -0.74 26.62
CA ASP A 102 -10.43 -0.99 25.25
C ASP A 102 -9.08 -0.30 24.91
N ASP A 103 -8.52 0.52 25.80
CA ASP A 103 -7.15 1.07 25.62
C ASP A 103 -6.06 -0.03 25.69
N SER A 104 -6.44 -1.25 26.06
CA SER A 104 -5.53 -2.38 26.16
C SER A 104 -5.33 -3.19 24.86
N LEU A 105 -6.17 -2.98 23.85
CA LEU A 105 -6.28 -3.89 22.70
C LEU A 105 -5.70 -3.30 21.41
N PHE A 106 -5.14 -4.18 20.57
CA PHE A 106 -4.71 -3.84 19.22
C PHE A 106 -5.88 -3.35 18.37
N THR A 107 -5.67 -2.29 17.57
CA THR A 107 -6.68 -1.80 16.62
C THR A 107 -6.08 -1.35 15.30
N ILE A 108 -6.90 -1.34 14.25
CA ILE A 108 -6.56 -0.70 12.97
C ILE A 108 -7.26 0.65 12.92
N ARG A 109 -6.55 1.69 12.50
CA ARG A 109 -7.05 3.06 12.48
C ARG A 109 -6.96 3.64 11.08
N TYR A 110 -8.06 4.19 10.59
CA TYR A 110 -8.09 4.98 9.36
C TYR A 110 -8.45 6.41 9.72
N THR A 111 -7.53 7.35 9.54
CA THR A 111 -7.73 8.75 9.89
C THR A 111 -7.86 9.61 8.65
N ASN A 112 -8.99 10.30 8.49
CA ASN A 112 -9.19 11.24 7.40
C ASN A 112 -8.57 12.60 7.76
N THR A 113 -7.39 12.89 7.22
CA THR A 113 -6.72 14.20 7.41
C THR A 113 -7.03 15.20 6.29
N THR A 114 -7.83 14.78 5.30
CA THR A 114 -8.19 15.59 4.13
C THR A 114 -9.28 16.60 4.46
N SER A 115 -9.59 17.47 3.51
CA SER A 115 -10.73 18.40 3.59
C SER A 115 -12.06 17.81 3.12
N ASP A 116 -12.03 16.63 2.48
CA ASP A 116 -13.21 16.00 1.89
C ASP A 116 -13.71 14.87 2.79
N THR A 117 -14.99 14.51 2.68
CA THR A 117 -15.49 13.26 3.25
C THR A 117 -14.99 12.10 2.40
N LEU A 118 -14.40 11.09 3.04
CA LEU A 118 -13.87 9.90 2.38
C LEU A 118 -14.67 8.67 2.77
N THR A 119 -14.71 7.66 1.90
CA THR A 119 -15.19 6.31 2.23
C THR A 119 -13.99 5.37 2.35
N VAL A 120 -13.84 4.72 3.50
CA VAL A 120 -12.92 3.60 3.68
C VAL A 120 -13.65 2.33 3.29
N TRP A 121 -13.09 1.57 2.35
CA TRP A 121 -13.60 0.29 1.89
C TRP A 121 -12.74 -0.85 2.42
N LEU A 122 -13.39 -1.95 2.80
CA LEU A 122 -12.77 -3.20 3.20
C LEU A 122 -13.15 -4.28 2.18
N GLU A 123 -12.22 -5.20 1.92
CA GLU A 123 -12.43 -6.35 1.04
C GLU A 123 -13.68 -7.14 1.46
N GLY A 124 -14.76 -7.01 0.67
CA GLY A 124 -16.07 -7.53 1.05
C GLY A 124 -16.12 -9.06 1.11
N SER A 125 -15.18 -9.73 0.44
CA SER A 125 -15.00 -11.18 0.50
C SER A 125 -14.40 -11.70 1.82
N GLN A 126 -13.83 -10.83 2.66
CA GLN A 126 -13.06 -11.21 3.84
C GLN A 126 -13.50 -10.46 5.12
N PRO A 127 -14.75 -10.64 5.58
CA PRO A 127 -15.23 -9.99 6.79
C PRO A 127 -14.39 -10.32 8.04
N PRO A 128 -14.22 -9.38 8.99
CA PRO A 128 -13.49 -9.55 10.24
C PRO A 128 -14.20 -10.48 11.20
N CYS A 129 -13.84 -11.77 11.18
CA CYS A 129 -14.43 -12.76 12.06
C CYS A 129 -13.41 -13.55 12.87
N SER A 130 -13.85 -14.02 14.03
CA SER A 130 -13.05 -14.95 14.83
C SER A 130 -12.96 -16.30 14.12
N ALA A 131 -11.94 -17.11 14.42
CA ALA A 131 -11.84 -18.45 13.88
C ALA A 131 -13.11 -19.30 14.16
N ALA A 132 -13.77 -19.09 15.29
CA ALA A 132 -14.99 -19.80 15.67
C ALA A 132 -16.23 -19.39 14.85
N GLN A 133 -16.27 -18.15 14.35
CA GLN A 133 -17.37 -17.61 13.55
C GLN A 133 -17.08 -17.56 12.06
N ALA A 134 -15.84 -17.83 11.62
CA ALA A 134 -15.41 -17.70 10.23
C ALA A 134 -16.37 -18.36 9.23
N LEU A 135 -16.87 -19.58 9.51
CA LEU A 135 -17.83 -20.28 8.66
C LEU A 135 -19.22 -19.63 8.61
N ALA A 136 -19.65 -18.97 9.68
CA ALA A 136 -20.89 -18.20 9.71
C ALA A 136 -20.72 -16.85 8.98
N CYS A 137 -19.49 -16.37 8.85
CA CYS A 137 -19.13 -15.16 8.12
C CYS A 137 -18.92 -15.36 6.62
N ASP A 138 -19.36 -16.49 6.06
CA ASP A 138 -19.24 -16.72 4.63
C ASP A 138 -20.19 -15.78 3.87
N THR A 139 -19.61 -14.80 3.17
CA THR A 139 -20.36 -13.92 2.26
C THR A 139 -20.71 -14.60 0.94
N ARG A 140 -20.45 -15.92 0.80
CA ARG A 140 -20.83 -16.77 -0.36
C ARG A 140 -21.78 -17.91 0.01
N PRO A 141 -22.97 -17.65 0.55
CA PRO A 141 -23.90 -18.72 0.87
C PRO A 141 -24.25 -19.53 -0.39
N GLY A 142 -23.80 -20.79 -0.45
CA GLY A 142 -24.12 -21.72 -1.55
C GLY A 142 -23.07 -21.89 -2.65
N GLY A 143 -21.91 -21.25 -2.54
CA GLY A 143 -20.80 -21.42 -3.48
C GLY A 143 -20.98 -20.73 -4.83
N ASP A 144 -21.95 -19.80 -4.94
CA ASP A 144 -22.09 -18.92 -6.10
C ASP A 144 -20.90 -17.96 -6.19
N PRO A 145 -20.51 -17.54 -7.41
CA PRO A 145 -19.38 -16.65 -7.61
C PRO A 145 -19.64 -15.27 -6.99
N TRP A 146 -18.57 -14.69 -6.44
CA TRP A 146 -18.52 -13.34 -5.90
C TRP A 146 -19.15 -12.31 -6.83
N LEU A 147 -20.15 -11.56 -6.37
CA LEU A 147 -20.58 -10.32 -7.00
C LEU A 147 -20.27 -9.17 -6.04
N PRO A 148 -19.26 -8.33 -6.35
CA PRO A 148 -18.88 -7.23 -5.47
C PRO A 148 -20.03 -6.30 -5.07
N ALA A 149 -21.03 -6.15 -5.95
CA ALA A 149 -22.21 -5.34 -5.71
C ALA A 149 -23.07 -5.78 -4.50
N ASP A 150 -22.97 -7.04 -4.06
CA ASP A 150 -23.82 -7.59 -3.00
C ASP A 150 -23.11 -7.60 -1.62
N TYR A 151 -21.83 -7.20 -1.55
CA TYR A 151 -21.05 -7.29 -0.30
C TYR A 151 -21.63 -6.49 0.86
N ALA A 152 -22.15 -5.30 0.60
CA ALA A 152 -22.76 -4.46 1.64
C ALA A 152 -23.98 -5.14 2.28
N ASP A 153 -24.85 -5.74 1.46
CA ASP A 153 -26.04 -6.46 1.94
C ASP A 153 -25.65 -7.72 2.72
N HIS A 154 -24.62 -8.44 2.29
CA HIS A 154 -24.09 -9.59 3.01
C HIS A 154 -23.52 -9.22 4.39
N TRP A 155 -22.70 -8.17 4.48
CA TRP A 155 -22.20 -7.70 5.77
C TRP A 155 -23.32 -7.22 6.69
N ALA A 156 -24.32 -6.50 6.15
CA ALA A 156 -25.49 -6.09 6.92
C ALA A 156 -26.27 -7.29 7.47
N GLN A 157 -26.37 -8.38 6.72
CA GLN A 157 -27.00 -9.62 7.19
C GLN A 157 -26.18 -10.29 8.30
N LEU A 158 -24.84 -10.36 8.17
CA LEU A 158 -23.95 -10.90 9.22
C LEU A 158 -24.06 -10.11 10.52
N GLU A 159 -24.13 -8.79 10.43
CA GLU A 159 -24.39 -7.89 11.57
C GLU A 159 -25.76 -8.18 12.20
N ALA A 160 -26.81 -8.29 11.39
CA ALA A 160 -28.17 -8.58 11.87
C ALA A 160 -28.29 -9.97 12.55
N ASP A 161 -27.51 -10.94 12.09
CA ASP A 161 -27.44 -12.28 12.65
C ASP A 161 -26.53 -12.35 13.91
N GLY A 162 -25.90 -11.23 14.30
CA GLY A 162 -25.06 -11.12 15.49
C GLY A 162 -23.69 -11.80 15.35
N VAL A 163 -23.24 -12.05 14.11
CA VAL A 163 -22.01 -12.80 13.85
C VAL A 163 -20.76 -11.98 14.21
N PHE A 164 -20.77 -10.68 13.96
CA PHE A 164 -19.68 -9.78 14.33
C PHE A 164 -19.60 -9.57 15.85
N GLU A 165 -20.73 -9.39 16.52
CA GLU A 165 -20.80 -9.34 17.99
C GLU A 165 -20.25 -10.63 18.61
N ALA A 166 -20.65 -11.81 18.09
CA ALA A 166 -20.15 -13.10 18.53
C ALA A 166 -18.65 -13.31 18.22
N SER A 167 -18.10 -12.59 17.24
CA SER A 167 -16.67 -12.57 16.94
C SER A 167 -15.88 -11.62 17.83
N GLY A 168 -16.55 -10.67 18.50
CA GLY A 168 -15.89 -9.59 19.23
C GLY A 168 -15.38 -8.45 18.34
N THR A 169 -15.80 -8.39 17.08
CA THR A 169 -15.42 -7.32 16.15
C THR A 169 -16.17 -6.04 16.51
N ARG A 170 -15.47 -4.90 16.55
CA ARG A 170 -16.08 -3.59 16.88
C ARG A 170 -15.55 -2.49 15.97
N PHE A 171 -16.46 -1.66 15.48
CA PHE A 171 -16.13 -0.45 14.72
C PHE A 171 -16.51 0.75 15.57
N MET A 172 -15.56 1.64 15.80
CA MET A 172 -15.73 2.84 16.62
C MET A 172 -15.30 4.05 15.82
N LEU A 173 -16.11 5.10 15.85
CA LEU A 173 -15.80 6.39 15.25
C LEU A 173 -15.26 7.34 16.31
N TYR A 174 -14.17 8.02 16.00
CA TYR A 174 -13.51 9.01 16.85
C TYR A 174 -13.42 10.37 16.15
N GLU A 175 -13.41 11.45 16.93
CA GLU A 175 -13.00 12.79 16.50
C GLU A 175 -11.88 13.27 17.43
N GLY A 176 -10.68 13.44 16.89
CA GLY A 176 -9.48 13.52 17.72
C GLY A 176 -9.33 12.26 18.58
N ASN A 177 -9.20 12.45 19.90
CA ASN A 177 -9.06 11.35 20.87
C ASN A 177 -10.39 10.96 21.55
N GLU A 178 -11.51 11.59 21.18
CA GLU A 178 -12.80 11.34 21.81
C GLU A 178 -13.61 10.35 20.99
N ALA A 179 -14.05 9.26 21.63
CA ALA A 179 -14.96 8.29 21.01
C ALA A 179 -16.32 8.96 20.78
N LEU A 180 -16.76 9.01 19.53
CA LEU A 180 -18.06 9.57 19.17
C LEU A 180 -19.17 8.54 19.31
N THR A 181 -19.01 7.38 18.66
CA THR A 181 -20.05 6.34 18.62
C THR A 181 -19.48 5.00 18.18
N GLN A 182 -20.08 3.91 18.65
CA GLN A 182 -19.96 2.62 18.00
C GLN A 182 -20.76 2.63 16.69
N LEU A 183 -20.19 2.09 15.62
CA LEU A 183 -20.82 1.93 14.32
C LEU A 183 -21.24 0.46 14.13
N PRO A 184 -22.30 0.20 13.34
CA PRO A 184 -22.51 -1.14 12.78
C PRO A 184 -21.30 -1.56 11.95
N VAL A 185 -20.93 -2.84 12.02
CA VAL A 185 -19.83 -3.37 11.19
C VAL A 185 -20.27 -3.40 9.72
N SER A 186 -19.48 -2.77 8.85
CA SER A 186 -19.78 -2.59 7.42
C SER A 186 -18.50 -2.71 6.59
N ASN A 187 -18.62 -3.14 5.33
CA ASN A 187 -17.49 -3.21 4.40
C ASN A 187 -17.10 -1.84 3.85
N HIS A 188 -17.84 -0.79 4.20
CA HIS A 188 -17.50 0.58 3.89
C HIS A 188 -17.96 1.53 5.00
N THR A 189 -17.20 2.59 5.23
CA THR A 189 -17.50 3.61 6.25
C THR A 189 -17.06 4.98 5.78
N ASP A 190 -18.00 5.94 5.83
CA ASP A 190 -17.70 7.34 5.55
C ASP A 190 -17.06 8.04 6.74
N LEU A 191 -15.97 8.76 6.50
CA LEU A 191 -15.23 9.54 7.49
C LEU A 191 -15.24 11.01 7.09
N GLN A 192 -15.73 11.85 7.99
CA GLN A 192 -15.60 13.31 7.85
C GLN A 192 -14.15 13.74 8.08
N PRO A 193 -13.75 14.94 7.59
CA PRO A 193 -12.46 15.53 7.93
C PRO A 193 -12.19 15.51 9.44
N GLY A 194 -11.01 15.00 9.84
CA GLY A 194 -10.59 14.88 11.23
C GLY A 194 -11.12 13.66 11.99
N GLN A 195 -11.97 12.84 11.37
CA GLN A 195 -12.47 11.61 11.99
C GLN A 195 -11.53 10.43 11.80
N THR A 196 -11.58 9.51 12.76
CA THR A 196 -10.86 8.23 12.71
C THR A 196 -11.82 7.08 12.87
N LEU A 197 -11.78 6.12 11.94
CA LEU A 197 -12.37 4.79 12.15
C LEU A 197 -11.37 3.93 12.89
N ARG A 198 -11.76 3.42 14.06
CA ARG A 198 -11.02 2.42 14.84
C ARG A 198 -11.72 1.07 14.70
N ILE A 199 -11.02 0.09 14.13
CA ILE A 199 -11.48 -1.29 14.02
C ILE A 199 -10.76 -2.12 15.08
N THR A 200 -11.52 -2.69 16.01
CA THR A 200 -11.03 -3.72 16.92
C THR A 200 -11.34 -5.07 16.28
N PRO A 201 -10.31 -5.82 15.82
CA PRO A 201 -10.50 -7.17 15.33
C PRO A 201 -10.89 -8.11 16.49
N PRO A 202 -11.40 -9.31 16.20
CA PRO A 202 -11.54 -10.38 17.18
C PRO A 202 -10.26 -10.60 17.99
N ILE A 203 -10.39 -10.66 19.31
CA ILE A 203 -9.28 -10.97 20.22
C ILE A 203 -9.50 -12.36 20.81
N VAL A 204 -8.57 -13.27 20.57
CA VAL A 204 -8.60 -14.66 21.07
C VAL A 204 -7.27 -14.96 21.73
N ASP A 205 -7.31 -15.37 23.00
CA ASP A 205 -6.12 -15.59 23.83
C ASP A 205 -5.17 -14.37 23.82
N ASP A 206 -5.74 -13.17 23.98
CA ASP A 206 -5.07 -11.87 23.97
C ASP A 206 -4.37 -11.48 22.65
N LEU A 207 -4.64 -12.22 21.57
CA LEU A 207 -4.08 -11.96 20.25
C LEU A 207 -5.15 -11.53 19.25
N PRO A 208 -4.88 -10.49 18.44
CA PRO A 208 -5.79 -10.11 17.38
C PRO A 208 -5.81 -11.15 16.27
N GLN A 209 -6.99 -11.44 15.76
CA GLN A 209 -7.22 -12.45 14.74
C GLN A 209 -8.23 -11.95 13.72
N TRP A 210 -7.98 -12.23 12.44
CA TRP A 210 -8.94 -11.96 11.36
C TRP A 210 -9.05 -13.19 10.48
N TYR A 211 -10.18 -13.89 10.59
CA TYR A 211 -10.48 -15.09 9.83
C TYR A 211 -11.71 -14.89 8.95
N TRP A 212 -11.75 -15.65 7.86
CA TRP A 212 -12.90 -15.73 6.96
C TRP A 212 -13.13 -17.19 6.52
N ALA A 213 -14.27 -17.46 5.87
CA ALA A 213 -14.58 -18.77 5.33
C ALA A 213 -13.92 -18.98 3.96
N GLY A 214 -12.82 -19.73 3.88
CA GLY A 214 -12.20 -20.18 2.63
C GLY A 214 -12.43 -21.67 2.42
N ASP A 215 -13.04 -22.08 1.30
CA ASP A 215 -13.29 -23.49 0.95
C ASP A 215 -13.95 -24.33 2.08
N GLY A 216 -14.87 -23.71 2.82
CA GLY A 216 -15.56 -24.35 3.95
C GLY A 216 -14.69 -24.54 5.20
N GLN A 217 -13.58 -23.79 5.30
CA GLN A 217 -12.68 -23.79 6.44
C GLN A 217 -12.43 -22.35 6.94
N ALA A 218 -12.03 -22.23 8.20
CA ALA A 218 -11.55 -20.96 8.73
C ALA A 218 -10.12 -20.72 8.22
N VAL A 219 -9.92 -19.63 7.48
CA VAL A 219 -8.63 -19.24 6.92
C VAL A 219 -8.28 -17.84 7.42
N THR A 220 -7.01 -17.60 7.74
CA THR A 220 -6.52 -16.26 8.08
C THR A 220 -6.68 -15.33 6.88
N ALA A 221 -7.22 -14.13 7.11
CA ALA A 221 -7.48 -13.15 6.06
C ALA A 221 -6.21 -12.34 5.73
N GLY A 222 -5.88 -12.27 4.43
CA GLY A 222 -5.07 -11.18 3.91
C GLY A 222 -6.02 -10.03 3.62
N VAL A 223 -6.16 -9.13 4.58
CA VAL A 223 -7.12 -8.02 4.51
C VAL A 223 -6.60 -6.97 3.56
N LYS A 224 -7.47 -6.50 2.67
CA LYS A 224 -7.22 -5.34 1.81
C LYS A 224 -8.24 -4.27 2.13
N ALA A 225 -7.78 -3.04 2.13
CA ALA A 225 -8.64 -1.86 2.17
C ALA A 225 -8.18 -0.86 1.11
N TRP A 226 -9.09 0.04 0.73
CA TRP A 226 -8.82 1.16 -0.16
C TRP A 226 -9.74 2.32 0.25
N VAL A 227 -9.52 3.49 -0.34
CA VAL A 227 -10.31 4.69 -0.03
C VAL A 227 -10.81 5.37 -1.28
N THR A 228 -11.97 5.98 -1.20
CA THR A 228 -12.53 6.85 -2.24
C THR A 228 -13.10 8.12 -1.63
N LYS A 229 -13.48 9.09 -2.46
CA LYS A 229 -14.36 10.18 -2.01
C LYS A 229 -15.76 9.64 -1.71
N ALA A 230 -16.42 10.21 -0.69
CA ALA A 230 -17.76 9.79 -0.31
C ALA A 230 -18.76 9.88 -1.47
N GLY A 231 -19.58 8.84 -1.61
CA GLY A 231 -20.57 8.70 -2.69
C GLY A 231 -20.05 8.04 -3.97
N VAL A 232 -18.77 7.65 -4.03
CA VAL A 232 -18.21 6.82 -5.10
C VAL A 232 -18.36 5.35 -4.73
N GLU A 233 -19.12 4.60 -5.52
CA GLU A 233 -19.39 3.17 -5.31
C GLU A 233 -18.29 2.32 -5.95
N MET A 234 -17.33 1.87 -5.14
CA MET A 234 -16.18 1.09 -5.60
C MET A 234 -16.03 -0.18 -4.75
N PRO A 235 -16.84 -1.23 -5.01
CA PRO A 235 -16.87 -2.43 -4.17
C PRO A 235 -15.68 -3.38 -4.38
N ALA A 236 -14.77 -3.06 -5.31
CA ALA A 236 -13.55 -3.83 -5.58
C ALA A 236 -12.35 -2.89 -5.75
N SER A 237 -11.19 -3.33 -5.29
CA SER A 237 -9.99 -2.50 -5.06
C SER A 237 -9.07 -2.31 -6.27
N GLU A 238 -9.52 -2.63 -7.49
CA GLU A 238 -8.63 -2.56 -8.66
C GLU A 238 -8.16 -1.12 -8.93
N GLN A 239 -6.94 -0.97 -9.42
CA GLN A 239 -6.37 0.32 -9.88
C GLN A 239 -6.15 1.36 -8.75
N THR A 240 -6.17 0.94 -7.49
CA THR A 240 -6.03 1.84 -6.32
C THR A 240 -4.81 1.54 -5.48
N LEU A 241 -4.49 2.47 -4.57
CA LEU A 241 -3.56 2.22 -3.48
C LEU A 241 -4.24 1.30 -2.46
N LEU A 242 -3.60 0.18 -2.14
CA LEU A 242 -4.11 -0.81 -1.20
C LEU A 242 -3.44 -0.68 0.16
N TYR A 243 -4.23 -0.79 1.23
CA TYR A 243 -3.76 -0.99 2.59
C TYR A 243 -3.92 -2.47 2.91
N GLU A 244 -2.82 -3.20 2.94
CA GLU A 244 -2.82 -4.65 3.12
C GLU A 244 -2.32 -5.00 4.52
N TYR A 245 -3.01 -5.90 5.21
CA TYR A 245 -2.55 -6.41 6.49
C TYR A 245 -3.13 -7.79 6.80
N ASN A 246 -2.41 -8.55 7.60
CA ASN A 246 -2.77 -9.89 8.02
C ASN A 246 -2.51 -10.02 9.53
N LEU A 247 -3.52 -10.51 10.24
CA LEU A 247 -3.52 -10.71 11.68
C LEU A 247 -3.48 -12.21 11.96
N THR A 248 -2.27 -12.79 11.98
CA THR A 248 -2.05 -14.23 12.22
C THR A 248 -1.37 -14.47 13.55
N GLY A 249 -2.14 -14.53 14.63
CA GLY A 249 -1.61 -14.91 15.94
C GLY A 249 -0.72 -13.82 16.54
N ALA A 250 0.57 -14.10 16.73
CA ALA A 250 1.53 -13.20 17.40
C ALA A 250 2.27 -12.24 16.46
N GLU A 251 1.99 -12.29 15.15
CA GLU A 251 2.65 -11.47 14.13
C GLU A 251 1.66 -10.62 13.34
N LEU A 252 2.01 -9.34 13.19
CA LEU A 252 1.39 -8.41 12.25
C LEU A 252 2.21 -8.41 10.96
N TRP A 253 1.56 -8.73 9.85
CA TRP A 253 2.14 -8.52 8.53
C TRP A 253 1.34 -7.45 7.83
N TRP A 254 1.99 -6.46 7.23
CA TRP A 254 1.28 -5.39 6.56
C TRP A 254 2.11 -4.68 5.52
N ASP A 255 1.41 -3.99 4.64
CA ASP A 255 2.01 -3.29 3.51
C ASP A 255 1.08 -2.19 2.99
N LEU A 256 1.70 -1.18 2.39
CA LEU A 256 1.03 -0.18 1.58
C LEU A 256 1.37 -0.54 0.14
N SER A 257 0.40 -0.88 -0.71
CA SER A 257 0.66 -1.53 -2.00
C SER A 257 0.17 -0.69 -3.18
N ALA A 258 1.11 -0.34 -4.07
CA ALA A 258 0.87 0.38 -5.31
C ALA A 258 0.90 -0.55 -6.54
N VAL A 259 0.75 -1.86 -6.33
CA VAL A 259 0.83 -2.90 -7.37
C VAL A 259 -0.17 -2.64 -8.50
N ASP A 260 -1.40 -2.28 -8.16
CA ASP A 260 -2.48 -2.07 -9.11
C ASP A 260 -2.61 -0.62 -9.57
N GLY A 261 -2.15 0.33 -8.77
CA GLY A 261 -2.23 1.75 -9.09
C GLY A 261 -2.21 2.59 -7.83
N LEU A 262 -2.62 3.84 -7.98
CA LEU A 262 -2.76 4.81 -6.92
C LEU A 262 -4.05 5.59 -7.12
N ASN A 263 -4.71 5.96 -6.04
CA ASN A 263 -5.79 6.95 -6.05
C ASN A 263 -5.77 7.84 -4.81
N ALA A 264 -4.75 7.65 -3.97
CA ALA A 264 -4.61 8.33 -2.70
C ALA A 264 -3.13 8.46 -2.33
N ASN A 265 -2.84 9.46 -1.50
CA ASN A 265 -1.63 9.52 -0.70
C ASN A 265 -1.96 9.12 0.73
N ALA A 266 -1.09 8.34 1.33
CA ALA A 266 -1.29 7.83 2.67
C ALA A 266 0.02 7.50 3.38
N THR A 267 -0.06 7.42 4.71
CA THR A 267 0.96 6.79 5.53
C THR A 267 0.39 5.56 6.21
N MET A 268 1.26 4.63 6.58
CA MET A 268 0.91 3.45 7.34
C MET A 268 2.02 3.15 8.35
N ALA A 269 1.65 3.02 9.62
CA ALA A 269 2.60 2.90 10.72
C ALA A 269 2.09 1.97 11.83
N TYR A 270 2.93 1.06 12.33
CA TYR A 270 2.63 0.35 13.56
C TYR A 270 3.12 1.17 14.76
N ALA A 271 2.20 1.58 15.63
CA ALA A 271 2.45 2.56 16.68
C ALA A 271 1.63 2.29 17.96
N GLY A 272 1.85 3.11 18.98
CA GLY A 272 1.05 3.14 20.20
C GLY A 272 1.86 3.00 21.49
N PRO A 273 1.22 3.16 22.67
CA PRO A 273 1.88 3.06 23.96
C PRO A 273 2.62 1.75 24.23
N GLY A 274 2.22 0.66 23.57
CA GLY A 274 2.91 -0.63 23.65
C GLY A 274 4.24 -0.71 22.92
N CYS A 275 4.54 0.24 22.03
CA CYS A 275 5.78 0.23 21.26
C CYS A 275 6.98 0.58 22.16
N GLY A 276 7.96 -0.32 22.21
CA GLY A 276 9.18 -0.15 23.01
C GLY A 276 10.29 0.66 22.32
N ASP A 277 10.18 0.89 21.01
CA ASP A 277 11.14 1.57 20.16
C ASP A 277 10.45 2.35 19.02
N ALA A 278 11.26 3.00 18.17
CA ALA A 278 10.75 3.87 17.10
C ALA A 278 10.02 3.11 15.99
N ASP A 279 10.37 1.83 15.78
CA ASP A 279 9.81 0.99 14.73
C ASP A 279 8.84 -0.07 15.28
N CYS A 280 8.46 0.02 16.56
CA CYS A 280 7.58 -0.90 17.26
C CYS A 280 7.95 -2.39 17.08
N SER A 281 9.25 -2.72 17.11
CA SER A 281 9.79 -4.06 16.85
C SER A 281 9.45 -4.63 15.47
N CYS A 282 9.17 -3.77 14.48
CA CYS A 282 9.04 -4.18 13.09
C CYS A 282 10.41 -4.41 12.44
N ASP A 283 10.44 -5.19 11.37
CA ASP A 283 11.64 -5.47 10.56
C ASP A 283 11.94 -4.38 9.49
N ALA A 284 11.14 -3.31 9.44
CA ALA A 284 11.29 -2.21 8.52
C ALA A 284 11.09 -0.84 9.22
N PRO A 285 11.78 0.23 8.73
CA PRO A 285 11.63 1.58 9.28
C PRO A 285 10.23 2.17 9.06
N MET A 286 9.71 2.82 10.11
CA MET A 286 8.39 3.47 10.11
C MET A 286 8.44 5.00 9.95
N PRO A 287 7.39 5.64 9.38
CA PRO A 287 6.22 5.05 8.71
C PRO A 287 6.53 4.59 7.27
N ARG A 288 5.70 3.71 6.71
CA ARG A 288 5.56 3.56 5.25
C ARG A 288 4.74 4.74 4.72
N VAL A 289 5.12 5.26 3.55
CA VAL A 289 4.57 6.46 2.95
C VAL A 289 4.36 6.28 1.45
N CYS A 290 3.20 6.68 0.96
CA CYS A 290 2.98 6.92 -0.46
C CYS A 290 2.54 8.36 -0.69
N MET A 291 3.46 9.16 -1.23
CA MET A 291 3.31 10.62 -1.39
C MET A 291 3.58 11.02 -2.83
N THR A 292 2.83 10.48 -3.78
CA THR A 292 2.95 10.86 -5.20
C THR A 292 2.10 12.08 -5.52
N LYS A 293 2.42 12.78 -6.60
CA LYS A 293 1.53 13.80 -7.15
C LYS A 293 0.39 13.11 -7.91
N VAL A 294 -0.77 12.97 -7.25
CA VAL A 294 -1.94 12.27 -7.80
C VAL A 294 -2.78 13.13 -8.76
N GLU A 295 -2.46 14.41 -8.91
CA GLU A 295 -3.08 15.30 -9.89
C GLU A 295 -2.74 14.90 -11.34
N PRO A 296 -3.53 15.35 -12.34
CA PRO A 296 -3.24 15.05 -13.74
C PRO A 296 -1.84 15.52 -14.17
N TYR A 297 -1.19 14.70 -14.99
CA TYR A 297 0.02 15.09 -15.68
C TYR A 297 -0.18 16.34 -16.55
N ASP A 298 0.79 17.25 -16.55
CA ASP A 298 0.76 18.50 -17.35
C ASP A 298 2.13 18.77 -18.00
N SER A 299 2.19 18.56 -19.32
CA SER A 299 3.35 18.84 -20.18
C SER A 299 3.62 20.33 -20.36
N SER A 300 2.62 21.20 -20.15
CA SER A 300 2.79 22.64 -20.33
C SER A 300 3.70 23.28 -19.28
N GLU A 301 3.86 22.62 -18.13
CA GLU A 301 4.80 22.98 -17.07
C GLU A 301 6.19 22.34 -17.25
N GLY A 302 6.51 21.83 -18.44
CA GLY A 302 7.75 21.09 -18.70
C GLY A 302 7.65 19.59 -18.36
N GLY A 303 6.43 19.10 -18.14
CA GLY A 303 6.16 17.80 -17.53
C GLY A 303 6.24 17.93 -16.01
N ASN A 304 5.09 17.86 -15.34
CA ASN A 304 5.07 17.67 -13.90
C ASN A 304 5.17 16.16 -13.58
N ASP A 305 5.43 15.80 -12.32
CA ASP A 305 5.40 14.40 -11.91
C ASP A 305 3.98 13.93 -11.55
N GLY A 306 2.94 14.51 -12.16
CA GLY A 306 1.55 14.13 -11.92
C GLY A 306 1.25 12.69 -12.37
N CYS A 307 0.06 12.21 -12.06
CA CYS A 307 -0.42 10.91 -12.50
C CYS A 307 -0.23 10.76 -14.02
N PRO A 308 0.57 9.77 -14.49
CA PRO A 308 0.94 9.66 -15.90
C PRO A 308 -0.25 9.46 -16.84
N TYR A 309 -1.30 8.79 -16.34
CA TYR A 309 -2.56 8.61 -17.06
C TYR A 309 -3.70 8.26 -16.11
N ILE A 310 -4.72 9.12 -16.06
CA ILE A 310 -5.90 8.94 -15.19
C ILE A 310 -6.96 8.13 -15.91
N ILE A 311 -7.50 7.12 -15.24
CA ILE A 311 -8.64 6.31 -15.69
C ILE A 311 -9.76 6.38 -14.64
N ASN A 312 -11.01 6.51 -15.10
CA ASN A 312 -12.16 6.36 -14.22
C ASN A 312 -12.54 4.87 -14.11
N TYR A 313 -12.43 4.32 -12.91
CA TYR A 313 -12.81 2.95 -12.59
C TYR A 313 -13.86 2.95 -11.48
N SER A 314 -15.02 2.35 -11.76
CA SER A 314 -16.16 2.30 -10.82
C SER A 314 -16.53 3.67 -10.23
N GLY A 315 -16.43 4.74 -11.03
CA GLY A 315 -16.73 6.10 -10.60
C GLY A 315 -15.60 6.82 -9.86
N ALA A 316 -14.52 6.14 -9.49
CA ALA A 316 -13.32 6.75 -8.92
C ALA A 316 -12.32 7.11 -10.01
N ASP A 317 -11.70 8.28 -9.91
CA ASP A 317 -10.50 8.57 -10.70
C ASP A 317 -9.31 7.86 -10.06
N THR A 318 -8.54 7.18 -10.90
CA THR A 318 -7.41 6.36 -10.49
C THR A 318 -6.21 6.65 -11.37
N CYS A 319 -5.02 6.40 -10.83
CA CYS A 319 -3.75 6.36 -11.53
C CYS A 319 -3.27 4.91 -11.62
N PRO A 320 -3.78 4.11 -12.58
CA PRO A 320 -3.46 2.69 -12.62
C PRO A 320 -2.03 2.41 -13.06
N ASN A 321 -1.52 1.24 -12.63
CA ASN A 321 -0.35 0.62 -13.21
C ASN A 321 -0.52 0.44 -14.74
N PRO A 322 0.56 0.55 -15.54
CA PRO A 322 0.54 0.36 -16.99
C PRO A 322 -0.21 -0.87 -17.51
N LYS A 323 -0.28 -1.97 -16.75
CA LYS A 323 -1.04 -3.16 -17.16
C LYS A 323 -2.52 -2.89 -17.49
N PHE A 324 -3.10 -1.81 -16.96
CA PHE A 324 -4.49 -1.42 -17.21
C PHE A 324 -4.67 -0.43 -18.38
N TYR A 325 -3.59 -0.02 -19.07
CA TYR A 325 -3.67 0.90 -20.20
C TYR A 325 -4.13 0.18 -21.47
N ALA A 326 -5.34 -0.39 -21.48
CA ALA A 326 -5.87 -1.08 -22.65
C ALA A 326 -6.00 -0.16 -23.86
N GLU A 327 -6.48 1.07 -23.60
CA GLU A 327 -6.61 2.15 -24.57
C GLU A 327 -6.10 3.45 -23.92
N ILE A 328 -5.52 4.32 -24.73
CA ILE A 328 -5.06 5.63 -24.28
C ILE A 328 -5.62 6.69 -25.22
N ASP A 329 -6.20 7.75 -24.64
CA ASP A 329 -6.56 8.93 -25.40
C ASP A 329 -5.29 9.63 -25.92
N GLU A 330 -5.11 9.64 -27.23
CA GLU A 330 -3.97 10.31 -27.88
C GLU A 330 -3.96 11.83 -27.67
N GLN A 331 -5.09 12.42 -27.27
CA GLN A 331 -5.18 13.83 -26.91
C GLN A 331 -4.91 14.11 -25.43
N ALA A 332 -4.85 13.08 -24.58
CA ALA A 332 -4.53 13.26 -23.18
C ALA A 332 -3.08 13.73 -23.03
N ASP A 333 -2.87 14.66 -22.10
CA ASP A 333 -1.53 15.03 -21.70
C ASP A 333 -0.92 13.89 -20.86
N LYS A 334 0.27 13.43 -21.26
CA LYS A 334 0.92 12.25 -20.67
C LYS A 334 2.40 12.20 -21.05
N PRO A 335 3.25 11.54 -20.24
CA PRO A 335 4.61 11.22 -20.63
C PRO A 335 4.67 10.35 -21.90
N ALA A 336 5.76 10.47 -22.65
CA ALA A 336 5.95 9.73 -23.91
C ALA A 336 5.98 8.20 -23.72
N TRP A 337 6.39 7.72 -22.54
CA TRP A 337 6.43 6.29 -22.21
C TRP A 337 5.03 5.70 -21.95
N VAL A 338 4.01 6.52 -21.70
CA VAL A 338 2.64 6.04 -21.49
C VAL A 338 2.03 5.64 -22.83
N VAL A 339 1.99 4.33 -23.09
CA VAL A 339 1.46 3.72 -24.32
C VAL A 339 0.46 2.61 -23.98
N PRO A 340 -0.46 2.25 -24.90
CA PRO A 340 -1.37 1.14 -24.65
C PRO A 340 -0.61 -0.17 -24.42
N SER A 341 -1.17 -1.08 -23.62
CA SER A 341 -0.56 -2.37 -23.27
C SER A 341 -0.25 -3.26 -24.48
N ALA A 342 -1.00 -3.11 -25.57
CA ALA A 342 -0.73 -3.76 -26.85
C ALA A 342 0.57 -3.28 -27.54
N ALA A 343 1.10 -2.13 -27.15
CA ALA A 343 2.34 -1.54 -27.66
C ALA A 343 3.55 -1.80 -26.74
N PHE A 344 3.38 -2.56 -25.66
CA PHE A 344 4.49 -2.90 -24.77
C PHE A 344 5.50 -3.78 -25.51
N THR A 345 6.71 -3.24 -25.67
CA THR A 345 7.79 -3.97 -26.34
C THR A 345 8.26 -5.13 -25.49
N THR A 346 8.79 -6.15 -26.17
CA THR A 346 9.50 -7.27 -25.53
C THR A 346 10.98 -7.26 -25.85
N ASP A 347 11.45 -6.28 -26.63
CA ASP A 347 12.75 -6.29 -27.32
C ASP A 347 13.88 -6.76 -26.42
N ALA A 348 14.15 -6.08 -25.30
CA ALA A 348 15.20 -6.46 -24.36
C ALA A 348 15.09 -7.93 -23.91
N VAL A 349 13.91 -8.40 -23.50
CA VAL A 349 13.71 -9.79 -23.05
C VAL A 349 13.84 -10.78 -24.20
N SER A 350 13.27 -10.46 -25.36
CA SER A 350 13.16 -11.36 -26.51
C SER A 350 14.43 -11.43 -27.38
N SER A 351 15.28 -10.40 -27.37
CA SER A 351 16.56 -10.37 -28.07
C SER A 351 17.72 -10.70 -27.16
N ASP A 352 17.88 -9.96 -26.06
CA ASP A 352 19.09 -9.99 -25.25
C ASP A 352 19.06 -11.16 -24.25
N TYR A 353 17.84 -11.64 -23.92
CA TYR A 353 17.59 -12.75 -23.00
C TYR A 353 16.66 -13.80 -23.62
N ALA A 354 16.83 -14.09 -24.91
CA ALA A 354 15.94 -14.95 -25.70
C ALA A 354 15.65 -16.31 -25.04
N ASP A 355 16.64 -16.95 -24.42
CA ASP A 355 16.45 -18.24 -23.73
C ASP A 355 15.50 -18.13 -22.54
N VAL A 356 15.60 -17.05 -21.76
CA VAL A 356 14.71 -16.76 -20.62
C VAL A 356 13.28 -16.49 -21.12
N TRP A 357 13.15 -15.69 -22.19
CA TRP A 357 11.85 -15.40 -22.79
C TRP A 357 11.17 -16.65 -23.36
N LEU A 358 11.92 -17.51 -24.05
CA LEU A 358 11.43 -18.78 -24.58
C LEU A 358 11.03 -19.76 -23.46
N ALA A 359 11.83 -19.86 -22.40
CA ALA A 359 11.51 -20.68 -21.23
C ALA A 359 10.22 -20.23 -20.53
N ALA A 360 9.95 -18.93 -20.51
CA ALA A 360 8.71 -18.34 -20.00
C ALA A 360 7.50 -18.53 -20.94
N GLY A 361 7.66 -19.20 -22.09
CA GLY A 361 6.58 -19.41 -23.07
C GLY A 361 6.34 -18.21 -24.00
N SER A 362 7.34 -17.36 -24.19
CA SER A 362 7.30 -16.17 -25.04
C SER A 362 6.16 -15.19 -24.68
N PRO A 363 6.06 -14.75 -23.41
CA PRO A 363 5.00 -13.83 -22.99
C PRO A 363 5.06 -12.51 -23.75
N SER A 364 3.89 -11.91 -23.99
CA SER A 364 3.77 -10.55 -24.50
C SER A 364 4.16 -9.52 -23.43
N GLY A 365 4.43 -8.28 -23.84
CA GLY A 365 4.69 -7.19 -22.89
C GLY A 365 3.56 -7.01 -21.87
N ALA A 366 2.30 -7.11 -22.31
CA ALA A 366 1.14 -7.04 -21.41
C ALA A 366 1.10 -8.19 -20.39
N GLN A 367 1.48 -9.41 -20.79
CA GLN A 367 1.56 -10.55 -19.87
C GLN A 367 2.67 -10.35 -18.84
N MET A 368 3.82 -9.79 -19.25
CA MET A 368 4.93 -9.49 -18.33
C MET A 368 4.61 -8.32 -17.38
N ALA A 369 3.85 -7.32 -17.83
CA ALA A 369 3.35 -6.23 -16.99
C ALA A 369 2.32 -6.70 -15.95
N SER A 370 1.52 -7.73 -16.29
CA SER A 370 0.43 -8.26 -15.44
C SER A 370 0.82 -9.49 -14.60
N ALA A 371 2.10 -9.85 -14.63
CA ALA A 371 2.59 -11.11 -14.11
C ALA A 371 2.29 -11.31 -12.61
N PRO A 372 1.84 -12.51 -12.19
CA PRO A 372 1.66 -12.84 -10.79
C PRO A 372 2.98 -13.31 -10.13
N SER A 373 3.01 -13.23 -8.80
CA SER A 373 4.20 -13.44 -7.96
C SER A 373 4.63 -14.89 -7.71
N GLY A 374 3.98 -15.89 -8.34
CA GLY A 374 4.09 -17.29 -7.92
C GLY A 374 4.99 -18.20 -8.76
N ASP A 375 5.08 -18.01 -10.07
CA ASP A 375 5.68 -19.00 -10.97
C ASP A 375 7.15 -18.71 -11.27
N ALA A 376 8.03 -19.53 -10.66
CA ALA A 376 9.48 -19.46 -10.81
C ALA A 376 9.96 -19.52 -12.27
N THR A 377 9.22 -20.17 -13.17
CA THR A 377 9.63 -20.37 -14.57
C THR A 377 9.54 -19.07 -15.37
N VAL A 378 8.51 -18.28 -15.11
CA VAL A 378 8.19 -17.07 -15.88
C VAL A 378 8.72 -15.80 -15.22
N LYS A 379 8.91 -15.82 -13.89
CA LYS A 379 9.45 -14.73 -13.08
C LYS A 379 10.70 -14.05 -13.67
N PRO A 380 11.73 -14.79 -14.12
CA PRO A 380 12.92 -14.18 -14.72
C PRO A 380 12.60 -13.22 -15.87
N ALA A 381 11.73 -13.60 -16.80
CA ALA A 381 11.34 -12.76 -17.92
C ALA A 381 10.64 -11.47 -17.44
N TYR A 382 9.86 -11.56 -16.37
CA TYR A 382 9.13 -10.44 -15.79
C TYR A 382 10.06 -9.45 -15.10
N HIS A 383 11.03 -9.94 -14.31
CA HIS A 383 12.06 -9.09 -13.70
C HIS A 383 12.88 -8.34 -14.77
N ILE A 384 13.26 -9.02 -15.85
CA ILE A 384 13.98 -8.39 -16.97
C ILE A 384 13.09 -7.35 -17.66
N TRP A 385 11.81 -7.65 -17.89
CA TRP A 385 10.89 -6.68 -18.50
C TRP A 385 10.73 -5.43 -17.63
N TRP A 386 10.47 -5.59 -16.34
CA TRP A 386 10.28 -4.45 -15.43
C TRP A 386 11.53 -3.58 -15.27
N SER A 387 12.72 -4.17 -15.37
CA SER A 387 14.00 -3.46 -15.28
C SER A 387 14.48 -2.81 -16.58
N THR A 388 13.95 -3.20 -17.74
CA THR A 388 14.47 -2.75 -19.05
C THR A 388 13.42 -2.08 -19.94
N ASN A 389 12.14 -2.32 -19.71
CA ASN A 389 11.09 -1.76 -20.55
C ASN A 389 10.85 -0.27 -20.22
N PRO A 390 10.81 0.63 -21.23
CA PRO A 390 10.61 2.06 -20.98
C PRO A 390 9.31 2.41 -20.24
N VAL A 391 8.22 1.65 -20.47
CA VAL A 391 6.94 1.86 -19.78
C VAL A 391 7.07 1.50 -18.31
N ALA A 392 7.68 0.35 -18.03
CA ALA A 392 7.95 -0.09 -16.67
C ALA A 392 8.79 0.93 -15.92
N GLN A 393 9.95 1.30 -16.49
CA GLN A 393 10.87 2.26 -15.90
C GLN A 393 10.22 3.63 -15.66
N GLY A 394 9.44 4.13 -16.62
CA GLY A 394 8.70 5.38 -16.43
C GLY A 394 7.69 5.33 -15.28
N TRP A 395 7.00 4.20 -15.09
CA TRP A 395 6.13 3.99 -13.93
C TRP A 395 6.92 3.92 -12.62
N LEU A 396 8.07 3.24 -12.60
CA LEU A 396 8.93 3.17 -11.41
C LEU A 396 9.45 4.54 -11.00
N ASP A 397 9.91 5.31 -11.99
CA ASP A 397 10.39 6.67 -11.78
C ASP A 397 9.26 7.55 -11.23
N TYR A 398 8.05 7.45 -11.77
CA TYR A 398 6.88 8.17 -11.22
C TYR A 398 6.60 7.82 -9.76
N LEU A 399 6.75 6.55 -9.35
CA LEU A 399 6.49 6.14 -7.97
C LEU A 399 7.62 6.49 -7.01
N GLN A 400 8.87 6.33 -7.42
CA GLN A 400 10.04 6.40 -6.53
C GLN A 400 10.71 7.77 -6.54
N ASN A 401 10.62 8.51 -7.65
CA ASN A 401 11.33 9.77 -7.88
C ASN A 401 10.38 10.97 -8.08
N ASN A 402 9.14 10.89 -7.59
CA ASN A 402 8.17 11.98 -7.67
C ASN A 402 8.58 13.20 -6.83
N ASP A 403 8.51 14.40 -7.39
CA ASP A 403 8.79 15.65 -6.66
C ASP A 403 7.89 15.88 -5.44
N ALA A 404 6.67 15.31 -5.40
CA ALA A 404 5.77 15.41 -4.24
C ALA A 404 6.22 14.52 -3.06
N GLY A 405 7.13 13.59 -3.29
CA GLY A 405 7.61 12.62 -2.30
C GLY A 405 7.79 11.23 -2.90
N SER A 406 8.41 10.32 -2.15
CA SER A 406 8.54 8.94 -2.58
C SER A 406 7.31 8.12 -2.21
N CYS A 407 6.91 7.19 -3.08
CA CYS A 407 6.08 6.07 -2.69
C CYS A 407 7.01 4.88 -2.37
N ASN A 408 7.14 4.56 -1.09
CA ASN A 408 7.79 3.33 -0.63
C ASN A 408 6.80 2.18 -0.45
N ALA A 409 5.60 2.35 -1.02
CA ALA A 409 4.60 1.31 -1.16
C ALA A 409 5.15 0.20 -2.04
N TYR A 410 4.92 -1.03 -1.63
CA TYR A 410 5.33 -2.20 -2.38
C TYR A 410 4.65 -2.24 -3.76
N GLY A 411 5.47 -2.39 -4.79
CA GLY A 411 5.05 -2.96 -6.06
C GLY A 411 5.86 -4.21 -6.35
N TRP A 412 5.23 -5.37 -6.22
CA TRP A 412 5.83 -6.69 -6.47
C TRP A 412 6.81 -6.73 -7.65
N ALA A 413 6.44 -6.10 -8.77
CA ALA A 413 7.19 -6.20 -9.99
C ALA A 413 8.54 -5.44 -10.00
N TYR A 414 8.76 -4.53 -9.05
CA TYR A 414 9.99 -3.72 -8.98
C TYR A 414 10.62 -3.65 -7.58
N ASP A 415 9.84 -3.79 -6.51
CA ASP A 415 10.32 -3.81 -5.13
C ASP A 415 10.76 -5.20 -4.69
N GLU A 416 10.02 -6.24 -5.11
CA GLU A 416 10.57 -7.53 -5.54
C GLU A 416 12.03 -7.79 -5.20
N LYS A 417 12.87 -7.22 -6.06
CA LYS A 417 14.00 -7.92 -6.66
C LYS A 417 14.52 -7.05 -7.80
N LYS A 418 15.37 -6.09 -7.47
CA LYS A 418 16.06 -5.26 -8.46
C LYS A 418 17.02 -6.16 -9.24
N TRP A 419 16.55 -6.71 -10.35
CA TRP A 419 17.42 -7.38 -11.31
C TRP A 419 18.20 -6.33 -12.08
N ALA A 420 19.50 -6.54 -12.23
CA ALA A 420 20.37 -5.81 -13.13
C ALA A 420 20.88 -6.74 -14.26
N PRO A 421 21.21 -6.19 -15.45
CA PRO A 421 21.85 -6.97 -16.51
C PRO A 421 23.07 -7.76 -16.00
N GLY A 422 22.98 -9.09 -16.13
CA GLY A 422 24.01 -10.03 -15.68
C GLY A 422 23.72 -10.75 -14.35
N ASP A 423 22.67 -10.36 -13.64
CA ASP A 423 22.23 -11.06 -12.43
C ASP A 423 21.67 -12.46 -12.76
N SER A 424 22.02 -13.45 -11.92
CA SER A 424 21.45 -14.80 -11.96
C SER A 424 20.10 -14.88 -11.26
N PHE A 425 19.33 -15.94 -11.51
CA PHE A 425 18.11 -16.22 -10.75
C PHE A 425 18.30 -17.45 -9.84
N ASP A 426 17.69 -17.43 -8.65
CA ASP A 426 17.58 -18.58 -7.76
C ASP A 426 16.57 -19.63 -8.28
N GLU A 427 16.40 -20.74 -7.56
CA GLU A 427 15.46 -21.81 -7.93
C GLU A 427 13.99 -21.38 -7.93
N TYR A 428 13.68 -20.24 -7.32
CA TYR A 428 12.34 -19.64 -7.25
C TYR A 428 12.17 -18.49 -8.26
N GLY A 429 13.14 -18.28 -9.15
CA GLY A 429 13.11 -17.26 -10.19
C GLY A 429 13.42 -15.85 -9.70
N ASN A 430 14.05 -15.68 -8.53
CA ASN A 430 14.37 -14.38 -7.94
C ASN A 430 15.84 -13.98 -8.21
N PRO A 431 16.16 -12.70 -8.53
CA PRO A 431 17.54 -12.21 -8.58
C PRO A 431 18.27 -12.23 -7.22
N PRO A 432 19.61 -12.08 -7.19
CA PRO A 432 20.43 -12.26 -5.98
C PRO A 432 20.23 -11.17 -4.93
N ASN A 433 19.76 -9.99 -5.33
CA ASN A 433 19.43 -8.90 -4.42
C ASN A 433 17.96 -8.95 -4.02
N ASN A 434 17.56 -10.06 -3.38
CA ASN A 434 16.19 -10.33 -2.92
C ASN A 434 16.02 -10.17 -1.39
N THR A 435 17.07 -9.75 -0.66
CA THR A 435 17.05 -9.65 0.81
C THR A 435 16.82 -8.23 1.32
N GLY A 436 16.87 -7.21 0.46
CA GLY A 436 16.85 -5.80 0.84
C GLY A 436 15.48 -5.12 0.87
N VAL A 437 14.44 -5.80 0.38
CA VAL A 437 13.07 -5.27 0.31
C VAL A 437 12.12 -6.39 0.72
N THR A 438 11.61 -6.33 1.95
CA THR A 438 10.50 -7.18 2.39
C THR A 438 9.21 -6.52 1.94
N ALA A 439 8.46 -7.23 1.08
CA ALA A 439 7.14 -6.84 0.61
C ALA A 439 6.22 -6.44 1.76
N ASN A 440 6.27 -7.25 2.81
CA ASN A 440 5.47 -7.08 3.99
C ASN A 440 6.38 -6.67 5.13
N VAL A 441 6.01 -5.59 5.81
CA VAL A 441 6.54 -5.26 7.12
C VAL A 441 6.02 -6.31 8.09
N ARG A 442 6.93 -6.97 8.80
CA ARG A 442 6.60 -7.88 9.88
C ARG A 442 6.87 -7.20 11.20
N CYS A 443 5.89 -7.24 12.10
CA CYS A 443 6.04 -6.79 13.48
C CYS A 443 5.55 -7.87 14.44
N ASP A 444 6.21 -8.01 15.59
CA ASP A 444 5.67 -8.81 16.69
C ASP A 444 4.56 -8.02 17.39
N PHE A 445 3.42 -8.66 17.67
CA PHE A 445 2.32 -7.96 18.33
C PHE A 445 2.67 -7.57 19.76
N SER A 446 2.37 -6.32 20.09
CA SER A 446 2.39 -5.81 21.45
C SER A 446 1.00 -5.31 21.87
N PRO A 447 0.56 -5.51 23.13
CA PRO A 447 -0.66 -4.89 23.64
C PRO A 447 -0.62 -3.36 23.53
N ASN A 448 -1.79 -2.70 23.53
CA ASN A 448 -1.88 -1.23 23.47
C ASN A 448 -1.20 -0.61 22.23
N THR A 449 -1.27 -1.30 21.10
CA THR A 449 -0.73 -0.81 19.82
C THR A 449 -1.83 -0.66 18.79
N TYR A 450 -1.52 -0.04 17.67
CA TYR A 450 -2.42 0.08 16.55
C TYR A 450 -1.64 0.19 15.24
N LEU A 451 -2.28 -0.27 14.17
CA LEU A 451 -1.85 0.00 12.80
C LEU A 451 -2.56 1.28 12.34
N ASP A 452 -1.81 2.37 12.25
CA ASP A 452 -2.30 3.70 11.92
C ASP A 452 -2.18 3.95 10.42
N ILE A 453 -3.29 4.29 9.77
CA ILE A 453 -3.38 4.60 8.35
C ILE A 453 -3.90 6.02 8.21
N GLU A 454 -3.01 6.97 7.90
CA GLU A 454 -3.41 8.36 7.68
C GLU A 454 -3.71 8.59 6.20
N LEU A 455 -4.92 9.07 5.92
CA LEU A 455 -5.40 9.39 4.58
C LEU A 455 -5.13 10.88 4.31
N LEU A 456 -4.22 11.16 3.39
CA LEU A 456 -3.65 12.50 3.19
C LEU A 456 -4.22 13.23 1.98
N THR A 457 -4.47 12.51 0.89
CA THR A 457 -5.08 13.04 -0.33
C THR A 457 -5.78 11.91 -1.06
N VAL A 458 -6.92 12.19 -1.70
CA VAL A 458 -7.65 11.22 -2.53
C VAL A 458 -8.10 11.94 -3.82
N MET A 459 -7.93 11.27 -4.95
CA MET A 459 -8.25 11.79 -6.29
C MET A 459 -9.71 12.21 -6.45
#